data_AF-A0A7S2JG64-F1
#
_entry.id   AF-A0A7S2JG64-F1
#
_cell.length_a   1.000
_cell.length_b   1.000
_cell.length_c   1.000
_cell.angle_alpha   90.00
_cell.angle_beta   90.00
_cell.angle_gamma   90.00
#
_symmetry.space_group_name_H-M   'P 1'
#
loop_
_entity.id
_entity.type
_entity.pdbx_description
1 polymer ?
#
loop_
_entity_poly.entity_id
_entity_poly.type
_entity_poly.pdbx_seq_one_letter_code
_entity_poly.pdbx_strand_id
1 'polypeptide(L)'
;GALMLFLGYAAAEAQALGFWIFQRSDVGLRTVSATEHRVRTALLGGIVFFYGMFCLFMVMCNIDFTTWGFHGDVWFAQKDRARHKYVYFLEDTASGLGLFVKVASYLCEVLCGFCLLGSHLAIWYFCE
;
A
#
# COMPACT_ATOMS: atom_id res chain seq x y z
N GLY A 1 -2.35 -1.29 12.89
CA GLY A 1 -1.81 0.08 12.79
C GLY A 1 -2.01 0.63 11.41
N ALA A 2 -1.05 0.41 10.50
CA ALA A 2 -1.07 0.94 9.13
C ALA A 2 -2.34 0.61 8.34
N LEU A 3 -2.80 -0.65 8.38
CA LEU A 3 -3.98 -1.10 7.63
C LEU A 3 -5.28 -0.36 8.03
N MET A 4 -5.44 -0.04 9.32
CA MET A 4 -6.55 0.79 9.82
C MET A 4 -6.46 2.24 9.32
N LEU A 5 -5.24 2.76 9.22
CA LEU A 5 -4.97 4.12 8.77
C LEU A 5 -5.22 4.26 7.28
N PHE A 6 -4.79 3.30 6.46
CA PHE A 6 -5.03 3.32 5.01
C PHE A 6 -6.51 3.06 4.65
N LEU A 7 -7.10 1.96 5.15
CA LEU A 7 -8.47 1.59 4.77
C LEU A 7 -9.51 2.50 5.42
N GLY A 8 -9.32 2.86 6.69
CA GLY A 8 -10.25 3.74 7.40
C GLY A 8 -10.25 5.14 6.79
N TYR A 9 -9.07 5.68 6.49
CA TYR A 9 -8.95 6.97 5.80
C TYR A 9 -9.56 6.92 4.41
N ALA A 10 -9.19 5.94 3.58
CA ALA A 10 -9.70 5.83 2.21
C ALA A 10 -11.22 5.68 2.18
N ALA A 11 -11.81 4.92 3.10
CA ALA A 11 -13.26 4.78 3.20
C ALA A 11 -13.96 6.08 3.63
N ALA A 12 -13.42 6.77 4.65
CA ALA A 12 -13.97 8.05 5.10
C ALA A 12 -13.87 9.12 4.01
N GLU A 13 -12.74 9.19 3.32
CA GLU A 13 -12.49 10.12 2.20
C GLU A 13 -13.39 9.79 1.00
N ALA A 14 -13.56 8.51 0.67
CA ALA A 14 -14.48 8.06 -0.38
C ALA A 14 -15.93 8.45 -0.06
N GLN A 15 -16.36 8.28 1.18
CA GLN A 15 -17.68 8.70 1.63
C GLN A 15 -17.85 10.23 1.61
N ALA A 16 -16.80 10.98 1.96
CA ALA A 16 -16.81 12.43 1.93
C ALA A 16 -16.94 12.98 0.50
N LEU A 17 -16.22 12.39 -0.45
CA LEU A 17 -16.19 12.81 -1.86
C LEU A 17 -17.35 12.26 -2.71
N GLY A 18 -18.11 11.31 -2.18
CA GLY A 18 -19.14 10.60 -2.94
C GLY A 18 -18.56 9.66 -4.00
N PHE A 19 -17.42 9.04 -3.70
CA PHE A 19 -16.66 8.26 -4.68
C PHE A 19 -17.32 6.88 -4.91
N TRP A 20 -17.60 6.59 -6.18
CA TRP A 20 -18.08 5.31 -6.69
C TRP A 20 -19.43 4.86 -6.09
N ILE A 21 -19.43 3.95 -5.10
CA ILE A 21 -20.66 3.38 -4.50
C ILE A 21 -21.24 4.29 -3.42
N PHE A 22 -20.44 5.20 -2.86
CA PHE A 22 -20.86 6.08 -1.78
C PHE A 22 -21.54 7.37 -2.27
N GLN A 23 -22.38 7.28 -3.30
CA GLN A 23 -23.10 8.45 -3.80
C GLN A 23 -23.95 9.07 -2.68
N ARG A 24 -23.66 10.33 -2.33
CA ARG A 24 -24.49 11.10 -1.42
C ARG A 24 -25.75 11.50 -2.17
N SER A 25 -26.91 11.07 -1.66
CA SER A 25 -28.19 11.72 -1.98
C SER A 25 -28.12 13.16 -1.46
N ASP A 26 -28.36 14.13 -2.34
CA ASP A 26 -28.16 15.57 -2.17
C ASP A 26 -28.72 16.19 -0.86
N VAL A 27 -27.97 16.10 0.24
CA VAL A 27 -28.30 16.80 1.48
C VAL A 27 -27.22 17.83 1.80
N GLY A 28 -27.39 19.03 1.23
CA GLY A 28 -27.01 20.31 1.85
C GLY A 28 -25.54 20.60 2.15
N LEU A 29 -24.57 19.99 1.45
CA LEU A 29 -23.16 20.30 1.65
C LEU A 29 -22.73 21.55 0.88
N ARG A 30 -21.97 22.42 1.56
CA ARG A 30 -21.12 23.46 0.95
C ARG A 30 -20.52 22.92 -0.35
N THR A 31 -20.72 23.66 -1.44
CA THR A 31 -20.14 23.35 -2.76
C THR A 31 -18.63 23.27 -2.63
N VAL A 32 -18.10 22.05 -2.50
CA VAL A 32 -16.67 21.76 -2.61
C VAL A 32 -16.20 22.30 -3.95
N SER A 33 -15.10 23.04 -3.97
CA SER A 33 -14.54 23.57 -5.22
C SER A 33 -14.28 22.42 -6.19
N ALA A 34 -14.63 22.60 -7.47
CA ALA A 34 -14.39 21.57 -8.49
C ALA A 34 -12.91 21.17 -8.56
N THR A 35 -12.00 22.11 -8.25
CA THR A 35 -10.55 21.85 -8.19
C THR A 35 -10.20 20.97 -7.00
N GLU A 36 -10.72 21.27 -5.80
CA GLU A 36 -10.52 20.45 -4.60
C GLU A 36 -11.01 19.02 -4.84
N HIS A 37 -12.22 18.88 -5.38
CA HIS A 37 -12.82 17.57 -5.64
C HIS A 37 -11.96 16.73 -6.59
N ARG A 38 -11.45 17.33 -7.67
CA ARG A 38 -10.56 16.64 -8.62
C ARG A 38 -9.25 16.22 -7.99
N VAL A 39 -8.60 17.09 -7.22
CA VAL A 39 -7.31 16.80 -6.58
C VAL A 39 -7.46 15.68 -5.55
N ARG A 40 -8.45 15.79 -4.66
CA ARG A 40 -8.71 14.77 -3.63
C ARG A 40 -9.12 13.43 -4.24
N THR A 41 -9.94 13.45 -5.29
CA THR A 41 -10.33 12.23 -6.03
C THR A 41 -9.13 11.58 -6.71
N ALA A 42 -8.23 12.36 -7.32
CA ALA A 42 -7.02 11.82 -7.96
C ALA A 42 -6.07 11.19 -6.91
N LEU A 43 -5.89 11.84 -5.76
CA LEU A 43 -5.07 11.31 -4.66
C LEU A 43 -5.67 10.03 -4.06
N LEU A 44 -6.99 10.01 -3.83
CA LEU A 44 -7.69 8.82 -3.36
C LEU A 44 -7.59 7.67 -4.37
N GLY A 45 -7.77 7.96 -5.66
CA GLY A 45 -7.56 6.98 -6.74
C GLY A 45 -6.14 6.42 -6.75
N GLY A 46 -5.13 7.28 -6.54
CA GLY A 46 -3.73 6.88 -6.40
C GLY A 46 -3.50 5.95 -5.20
N ILE A 47 -4.07 6.27 -4.03
CA ILE A 47 -3.99 5.41 -2.83
C ILE A 47 -4.57 4.03 -3.14
N VAL A 48 -5.80 3.96 -3.67
CA VAL A 48 -6.46 2.68 -3.98
C VAL A 48 -5.66 1.87 -5.00
N PHE A 49 -5.16 2.52 -6.06
CA PHE A 49 -4.38 1.87 -7.11
C PHE A 49 -3.05 1.32 -6.59
N PHE A 50 -2.22 2.16 -5.95
CA PHE A 50 -0.90 1.74 -5.47
C PHE A 50 -1.00 0.74 -4.32
N TYR A 51 -1.98 0.90 -3.42
CA TYR A 51 -2.23 -0.08 -2.36
C TYR A 51 -2.70 -1.42 -2.93
N GLY A 52 -3.59 -1.41 -3.92
CA GLY A 52 -4.02 -2.63 -4.62
C GLY A 52 -2.87 -3.36 -5.31
N MET A 53 -2.00 -2.60 -6.01
CA MET A 53 -0.78 -3.15 -6.63
C MET A 53 0.19 -3.72 -5.59
N PHE A 54 0.38 -3.03 -4.47
CA PHE A 54 1.19 -3.54 -3.36
C PHE A 54 0.65 -4.87 -2.84
N CYS A 55 -0.66 -4.97 -2.57
CA CYS A 55 -1.29 -6.21 -2.14
C CYS A 55 -1.11 -7.34 -3.18
N LEU A 56 -1.28 -7.04 -4.47
CA LEU A 56 -1.04 -8.00 -5.56
C LEU A 56 0.40 -8.53 -5.53
N PHE A 57 1.40 -7.65 -5.46
CA PHE A 57 2.80 -8.05 -5.41
C PHE A 57 3.14 -8.84 -4.15
N MET A 58 2.55 -8.49 -3.00
CA MET A 58 2.70 -9.27 -1.77
C MET A 58 2.14 -10.68 -1.93
N VAL A 59 0.98 -10.85 -2.58
CA VAL A 59 0.44 -12.18 -2.88
C VAL A 59 1.37 -12.93 -3.83
N MET A 60 1.88 -12.28 -4.88
CA MET A 60 2.84 -12.90 -5.82
C MET A 60 4.11 -13.37 -5.11
N CYS A 61 4.64 -12.61 -4.15
CA CYS A 61 5.81 -13.00 -3.37
C CYS A 61 5.58 -14.21 -2.44
N ASN A 62 4.33 -14.55 -2.12
CA ASN A 62 3.98 -15.71 -1.29
C ASN A 62 3.69 -16.97 -2.10
N ILE A 63 3.57 -16.87 -3.42
CA ILE A 63 3.37 -18.02 -4.31
C ILE A 63 4.74 -18.56 -4.69
N ASP A 64 4.91 -19.88 -4.59
CA ASP A 64 6.12 -20.57 -5.03
C ASP A 64 6.17 -20.62 -6.57
N PHE A 65 6.94 -19.69 -7.15
CA PHE A 65 7.21 -19.61 -8.58
C PHE A 65 8.63 -20.11 -8.93
N THR A 66 9.21 -21.00 -8.13
CA THR A 66 10.54 -21.58 -8.38
C THR A 66 10.70 -22.14 -9.80
N THR A 67 9.63 -22.74 -10.35
CA THR A 67 9.60 -23.24 -11.74
C THR A 67 9.69 -22.16 -12.82
N TRP A 68 9.52 -20.88 -12.46
CA TRP A 68 9.52 -19.71 -13.35
C TRP A 68 10.74 -18.81 -13.10
N GLY A 69 11.77 -19.32 -12.42
CA GLY A 69 12.98 -18.56 -12.09
C GLY A 69 12.81 -17.60 -10.91
N PHE A 70 11.70 -17.73 -10.16
CA PHE A 70 11.47 -16.95 -8.95
C PHE A 70 12.20 -17.60 -7.77
N HIS A 71 13.32 -17.00 -7.36
CA HIS A 71 14.09 -17.49 -6.23
C HIS A 71 13.73 -16.62 -5.02
N GLY A 72 13.05 -17.22 -4.04
CA GLY A 72 12.71 -16.59 -2.77
C GLY A 72 13.91 -16.49 -1.83
N ASP A 73 13.69 -15.90 -0.66
CA ASP A 73 14.75 -15.86 0.37
C ASP A 73 14.95 -17.26 0.96
N VAL A 74 16.19 -17.71 1.01
CA VAL A 74 16.57 -18.98 1.64
C VAL A 74 17.08 -18.70 3.05
N TRP A 75 16.39 -19.26 4.03
CA TRP A 75 16.73 -19.10 5.45
C TRP A 75 17.28 -20.42 6.00
N PHE A 76 18.45 -20.36 6.64
CA PHE A 76 19.01 -21.51 7.34
C PHE A 76 18.95 -21.33 8.85
N ALA A 77 18.55 -22.38 9.56
CA ALA A 77 18.50 -22.39 11.02
C ALA A 77 19.78 -23.01 11.58
N GLN A 78 20.62 -22.19 12.24
CA GLN A 78 21.79 -22.68 12.96
C GLN A 78 21.47 -22.78 14.45
N LYS A 79 21.68 -23.98 15.03
CA LYS A 79 21.48 -24.19 16.47
C LYS A 79 22.65 -23.56 17.23
N ASP A 80 22.39 -22.47 17.94
CA ASP A 80 23.36 -21.87 18.84
C ASP A 80 23.50 -22.77 20.08
N ARG A 81 24.63 -23.49 20.16
CA ARG A 81 24.93 -24.39 21.28
C ARG A 81 25.02 -23.65 22.62
N ALA A 82 25.44 -22.38 22.62
CA ALA A 82 25.61 -21.60 23.84
C ALA A 82 24.26 -21.19 24.47
N ARG A 83 23.24 -20.94 23.63
CA ARG A 83 21.94 -20.44 24.09
C ARG A 83 20.79 -21.44 23.95
N HIS A 84 21.04 -22.62 23.39
CA HIS A 84 20.02 -23.64 23.10
C HIS A 84 18.83 -23.07 22.31
N LYS A 85 19.09 -22.10 21.43
CA LYS A 85 18.09 -21.45 20.58
C LYS A 85 18.48 -21.60 19.11
N TYR A 86 17.48 -21.67 18.24
CA TYR A 86 17.70 -21.58 16.80
C TYR A 86 17.87 -20.11 16.42
N VAL A 87 18.98 -19.81 15.75
CA VAL A 87 19.21 -18.51 15.11
C VAL A 87 19.04 -18.72 13.62
N TYR A 88 18.17 -17.92 13.02
CA TYR A 88 17.93 -17.96 11.58
C TYR A 88 18.86 -16.96 10.90
N PHE A 89 19.53 -17.40 9.86
CA PHE A 89 20.41 -16.60 9.04
C PHE A 89 19.91 -16.65 7.60
N LEU A 90 20.06 -15.53 6.90
CA LEU A 90 19.71 -15.41 5.48
C LEU A 90 20.89 -15.96 4.67
N GLU A 91 20.67 -17.09 3.97
CA GLU A 91 21.70 -17.71 3.13
C GLU A 91 21.81 -17.02 1.78
N ASP A 92 20.64 -16.80 1.17
CA ASP A 92 20.53 -16.21 -0.15
C ASP A 92 19.34 -15.25 -0.18
N THR A 93 19.58 -14.04 -0.70
CA THR A 93 18.53 -13.05 -0.93
C THR A 93 17.83 -13.34 -2.24
N ALA A 94 16.52 -13.08 -2.28
CA ALA A 94 15.74 -13.25 -3.49
C ALA A 94 16.44 -12.63 -4.72
N SER A 95 16.45 -13.37 -5.82
CA SER A 95 17.15 -13.01 -7.05
C SER A 95 16.22 -13.04 -8.26
N GLY A 96 16.66 -12.42 -9.36
CA GLY A 96 15.92 -12.38 -10.62
C GLY A 96 14.56 -11.66 -10.50
N LEU A 97 13.51 -12.32 -11.00
CA LEU A 97 12.14 -11.79 -10.99
C LEU A 97 11.60 -11.59 -9.56
N GLY A 98 12.02 -12.42 -8.61
CA GLY A 98 11.63 -12.29 -7.21
C GLY A 98 12.09 -10.99 -6.58
N LEU A 99 13.35 -10.60 -6.87
CA LEU A 99 13.89 -9.31 -6.45
C LEU A 99 13.10 -8.15 -7.06
N PHE A 100 12.81 -8.22 -8.36
CA PHE A 100 12.06 -7.15 -9.05
C PHE A 100 10.67 -6.94 -8.45
N VAL A 101 9.92 -8.02 -8.18
CA VAL A 101 8.57 -7.92 -7.58
C VAL A 101 8.64 -7.36 -6.15
N LYS A 102 9.64 -7.73 -5.36
CA LYS A 102 9.87 -7.14 -4.03
C LYS A 102 10.19 -5.65 -4.09
N VAL A 103 11.04 -5.23 -5.03
CA VAL A 103 11.36 -3.81 -5.23
C VAL A 103 10.12 -3.05 -5.70
N ALA A 104 9.34 -3.63 -6.62
CA ALA A 104 8.10 -3.05 -7.10
C ALA A 104 7.05 -2.91 -5.99
N SER A 105 6.91 -3.91 -5.10
CA SER A 105 6.01 -3.81 -3.94
C SER A 105 6.42 -2.65 -3.03
N TYR A 106 7.70 -2.54 -2.71
CA TYR A 106 8.21 -1.44 -1.89
C TYR A 106 7.96 -0.07 -2.54
N LEU A 107 8.20 0.05 -3.85
CA LEU A 107 7.91 1.28 -4.58
C LEU A 107 6.43 1.66 -4.53
N CYS A 108 5.52 0.69 -4.71
CA CYS A 108 4.08 0.93 -4.58
C CYS A 108 3.69 1.40 -3.17
N GLU A 109 4.28 0.81 -2.12
CA GLU A 109 4.05 1.25 -0.74
C GLU A 109 4.46 2.72 -0.54
N VAL A 110 5.65 3.09 -1.03
CA VAL A 110 6.17 4.46 -0.95
C VAL A 110 5.29 5.45 -1.70
N LEU A 111 4.89 5.13 -2.94
CA LEU A 111 4.01 5.99 -3.75
C LEU A 111 2.62 6.13 -3.11
N CYS A 112 2.08 5.05 -2.54
CA CYS A 112 0.83 5.09 -1.77
C CYS A 112 0.95 6.03 -0.56
N GLY A 113 2.08 5.96 0.17
CA GLY A 113 2.37 6.87 1.27
C GLY A 113 2.42 8.34 0.84
N PHE A 114 3.03 8.64 -0.31
CA PHE A 114 3.04 10.00 -0.86
C PHE A 114 1.64 10.48 -1.25
N CYS A 115 0.80 9.63 -1.86
CA CYS A 115 -0.59 9.98 -2.15
C CYS A 115 -1.39 10.24 -0.86
N LEU A 116 -1.17 9.44 0.20
CA LEU A 116 -1.84 9.62 1.48
C LEU A 116 -1.43 10.93 2.15
N LEU A 117 -0.13 11.23 2.22
CA LEU A 117 0.36 12.52 2.72
C LEU A 117 -0.17 13.70 1.89
N GLY A 118 -0.13 13.58 0.56
CA GLY A 118 -0.68 14.57 -0.35
C GLY A 118 -2.17 14.81 -0.12
N SER A 119 -2.93 13.76 0.20
CA SER A 119 -4.37 13.88 0.50
C SER A 119 -4.63 14.65 1.80
N HIS A 120 -3.81 14.44 2.83
CA HIS A 120 -3.90 15.21 4.09
C HIS A 120 -3.52 16.68 3.85
N LEU A 121 -2.46 16.94 3.09
CA LEU A 121 -2.05 18.30 2.72
C LEU A 121 -3.09 19.01 1.87
N ALA A 122 -3.74 18.31 0.94
CA ALA A 122 -4.81 18.87 0.12
C ALA A 122 -6.01 19.29 0.98
N ILE A 123 -6.44 18.44 1.91
CA ILE A 123 -7.52 18.79 2.86
C ILE A 123 -7.14 20.04 3.65
N TRP A 124 -5.93 20.08 4.21
CA TRP A 124 -5.48 21.22 4.99
C TRP A 124 -5.46 22.51 4.15
N TYR A 125 -4.89 22.47 2.95
CA TYR A 125 -4.80 23.61 2.03
C TYR A 125 -6.17 24.19 1.62
N PHE A 126 -7.19 23.34 1.41
CA PHE A 126 -8.53 23.80 1.02
C PHE A 126 -9.44 24.15 2.21
N CYS A 127 -9.04 23.81 3.44
CA CYS A 127 -9.78 24.17 4.66
C CYS A 127 -9.35 25.53 5.25
N GLU A 128 -8.18 26.05 4.89
CA GLU A 128 -7.75 27.42 5.17
C GLU A 128 -8.33 28.42 4.13
#